data_AF-A0AA35TQC6-F1
#
_entry.id   AF-A0AA35TQC6-F1
#
_cell.length_a   1.000
_cell.length_b   1.000
_cell.length_c   1.000
_cell.angle_alpha   90.00
_cell.angle_beta   90.00
_cell.angle_gamma   90.00
#
_symmetry.space_group_name_H-M   'P 1'
#
loop_
_entity.id
_entity.type
_entity.pdbx_description
1 polymer ?
#
loop_
_entity_poly.entity_id
_entity_poly.type
_entity_poly.pdbx_seq_one_letter_code
_entity_poly.pdbx_strand_id
1 'polypeptide(L)'
;MELVTGGELFDRIIAKGSYTEQDASALINQVLEGVDYLHSLAIVHRDLKPENLLYYSPADDSKIMISDFGLSKMGIEDSASLATACGTPGYVAPEVLRRKPYGKAVDCWSIGVIAYILLCGYPPFYHENDAELFQQIMRGDYEFDSPYWDNISDSAKDFIRHLMELDPKTRYTCRQAVDHPWISGGTALKRNIHATVSKQIQANWAKGKWKRAINAVAAVKRFEGLTADMEKESGAMP
;
A
#
# COMPACT_ATOMS: atom_id res chain seq x y z
N MET A 1 20.64 6.41 12.70
CA MET A 1 19.54 5.45 12.57
C MET A 1 19.36 4.78 13.92
N GLU A 2 18.14 4.78 14.45
CA GLU A 2 17.81 3.97 15.61
C GLU A 2 17.80 2.48 15.20
N LEU A 3 18.23 1.59 16.09
CA LEU A 3 18.22 0.16 15.82
C LEU A 3 16.78 -0.38 15.94
N VAL A 4 16.23 -0.85 14.82
CA VAL A 4 14.88 -1.42 14.76
C VAL A 4 14.99 -2.94 14.83
N THR A 5 14.38 -3.57 15.86
CA THR A 5 14.56 -5.01 16.14
C THR A 5 13.25 -5.81 16.21
N GLY A 6 12.09 -5.17 16.00
CA GLY A 6 10.78 -5.81 16.17
C GLY A 6 10.33 -6.73 15.04
N GLY A 7 11.09 -6.78 13.95
CA GLY A 7 10.79 -7.58 12.76
C GLY A 7 9.78 -6.91 11.81
N GLU A 8 9.47 -7.62 10.72
CA GLU A 8 8.58 -7.15 9.66
C GLU A 8 7.10 -7.24 10.06
N LEU A 9 6.29 -6.41 9.40
CA LEU A 9 4.86 -6.26 9.64
C LEU A 9 4.09 -7.60 9.67
N PHE A 10 4.31 -8.45 8.67
CA PHE A 10 3.53 -9.67 8.50
C PHE A 10 4.02 -10.86 9.31
N ASP A 11 5.32 -10.91 9.62
CA ASP A 11 5.87 -11.93 10.52
C ASP A 11 5.18 -11.83 11.88
N ARG A 12 4.93 -10.60 12.35
CA ARG A 12 4.16 -10.33 13.56
C ARG A 12 2.72 -10.82 13.48
N ILE A 13 2.05 -10.60 12.35
CA ILE A 13 0.66 -11.05 12.18
C ILE A 13 0.58 -12.57 12.22
N ILE A 14 1.52 -13.26 11.58
CA ILE A 14 1.58 -14.73 11.57
C ILE A 14 1.94 -15.31 12.94
N ALA A 15 2.83 -14.63 13.68
CA ALA A 15 3.24 -15.08 15.01
C ALA A 15 2.16 -14.85 16.09
N LYS A 16 1.19 -13.96 15.85
CA LYS A 16 0.09 -13.71 16.79
C LYS A 16 -0.85 -14.92 16.89
N GLY A 17 -1.53 -15.07 18.02
CA GLY A 17 -2.63 -16.04 18.19
C GLY A 17 -4.00 -15.50 17.76
N SER A 18 -4.14 -14.18 17.67
CA SER A 18 -5.38 -13.47 17.35
C SER A 18 -5.05 -12.17 16.63
N TYR A 19 -5.92 -11.79 15.68
CA TYR A 19 -5.76 -10.60 14.85
C TYR A 19 -7.13 -10.19 14.31
N THR A 20 -7.45 -8.90 14.40
CA THR A 20 -8.78 -8.32 14.13
C THR A 20 -8.67 -7.12 13.19
N GLU A 21 -9.80 -6.60 12.70
CA GLU A 21 -9.79 -5.32 11.98
C GLU A 21 -9.34 -4.17 12.89
N GLN A 22 -9.63 -4.24 14.19
CA GLN A 22 -9.18 -3.21 15.13
C GLN A 22 -7.65 -3.17 15.24
N ASP A 23 -6.98 -4.33 15.19
CA ASP A 23 -5.52 -4.39 15.14
C ASP A 23 -4.99 -3.76 13.84
N ALA A 24 -5.60 -4.09 12.70
CA ALA A 24 -5.25 -3.53 11.40
C ALA A 24 -5.45 -2.01 11.35
N SER A 25 -6.58 -1.52 11.85
CA SER A 25 -6.94 -0.11 11.91
C SER A 25 -5.97 0.68 12.79
N ALA A 26 -5.63 0.17 13.98
CA ALA A 26 -4.64 0.80 14.86
C ALA A 26 -3.25 0.90 14.22
N LEU A 27 -2.87 -0.09 13.42
CA LEU A 27 -1.62 -0.08 12.68
C LEU A 27 -1.63 0.93 11.54
N ILE A 28 -2.70 0.91 10.72
CA ILE A 28 -2.87 1.87 9.63
C ILE A 28 -2.94 3.30 10.14
N ASN A 29 -3.55 3.55 11.31
CA ASN A 29 -3.54 4.88 11.93
C ASN A 29 -2.11 5.38 12.19
N GLN A 30 -1.22 4.55 12.75
CA GLN A 30 0.17 4.94 12.97
C GLN A 30 0.92 5.21 11.65
N VAL A 31 0.63 4.43 10.60
CA VAL A 31 1.21 4.67 9.26
C VAL A 31 0.70 5.99 8.69
N LEU A 32 -0.61 6.26 8.79
CA LEU A 32 -1.22 7.51 8.33
C LEU A 32 -0.63 8.72 9.06
N GLU A 33 -0.50 8.67 10.38
CA GLU A 33 0.12 9.75 11.18
C GLU A 33 1.58 9.99 10.77
N GLY A 34 2.35 8.91 10.60
CA GLY A 34 3.74 9.00 10.15
C GLY A 34 3.88 9.61 8.76
N VAL A 35 3.02 9.23 7.81
CA VAL A 35 3.04 9.75 6.44
C VAL A 35 2.48 11.17 6.37
N ASP A 36 1.45 11.51 7.15
CA ASP A 36 0.92 12.87 7.24
C ASP A 36 2.00 13.85 7.75
N TYR A 37 2.80 13.42 8.73
CA TYR A 37 3.96 14.17 9.18
C TYR A 37 4.98 14.40 8.05
N LEU A 38 5.32 13.37 7.26
CA LEU A 38 6.20 13.53 6.09
C LEU A 38 5.61 14.51 5.07
N HIS A 39 4.32 14.38 4.78
CA HIS A 39 3.60 15.24 3.84
C HIS A 39 3.57 16.71 4.31
N SER A 40 3.48 16.94 5.63
CA SER A 40 3.57 18.28 6.23
C SER A 40 4.94 18.94 6.03
N LEU A 41 5.99 18.13 5.87
CA LEU A 41 7.36 18.56 5.55
C LEU A 41 7.63 18.59 4.03
N ALA A 42 6.59 18.46 3.19
CA ALA A 42 6.71 18.36 1.74
C ALA A 42 7.62 17.21 1.27
N ILE A 43 7.59 16.09 2.01
CA ILE A 43 8.29 14.84 1.69
C ILE A 43 7.27 13.82 1.21
N VAL A 44 7.51 13.20 0.05
CA VAL A 44 6.74 12.05 -0.45
C VAL A 44 7.62 10.81 -0.39
N HIS A 45 7.10 9.72 0.19
CA HIS A 45 7.87 8.51 0.46
C HIS A 45 8.15 7.72 -0.83
N ARG A 46 7.13 7.49 -1.65
CA ARG A 46 7.14 6.84 -2.99
C ARG A 46 7.44 5.35 -3.06
N ASP A 47 7.82 4.72 -1.96
CA ASP A 47 8.00 3.26 -1.89
C ASP A 47 7.43 2.69 -0.58
N LEU A 48 6.22 3.13 -0.21
CA LEU A 48 5.53 2.53 0.93
C LEU A 48 5.13 1.10 0.58
N LYS A 49 5.58 0.17 1.42
CA LYS A 49 5.33 -1.26 1.31
C LYS A 49 5.59 -1.91 2.66
N PRO A 50 5.07 -3.11 2.90
CA PRO A 50 5.20 -3.80 4.19
C PRO A 50 6.64 -3.99 4.69
N GLU A 51 7.61 -4.16 3.78
CA GLU A 51 9.04 -4.28 4.10
C GLU A 51 9.62 -2.99 4.69
N ASN A 52 9.01 -1.86 4.37
CA ASN A 52 9.39 -0.52 4.85
C ASN A 52 8.60 -0.11 6.08
N LEU A 53 7.81 -1.01 6.67
CA LEU A 53 7.03 -0.82 7.89
C LEU A 53 7.52 -1.80 8.96
N LEU A 54 8.38 -1.30 9.85
CA LEU A 54 9.08 -2.13 10.82
C LEU A 54 8.62 -1.82 12.24
N TYR A 55 8.48 -2.85 13.07
CA TYR A 55 8.22 -2.63 14.49
C TYR A 55 9.48 -2.18 15.21
N TYR A 56 9.38 -1.08 15.97
CA TYR A 56 10.50 -0.53 16.74
C TYR A 56 11.22 -1.58 17.60
N SER A 57 10.45 -2.41 18.31
CA SER A 57 10.95 -3.43 19.23
C SER A 57 10.12 -4.72 19.21
N PRO A 58 10.61 -5.81 19.84
CA PRO A 58 9.87 -7.06 19.96
C PRO A 58 8.69 -7.02 20.94
N ALA A 59 8.42 -5.91 21.63
CA ALA A 59 7.29 -5.82 22.55
C ALA A 59 5.94 -5.83 21.80
N ASP A 60 4.89 -6.41 22.38
CA ASP A 60 3.57 -6.53 21.73
C ASP A 60 2.92 -5.18 21.42
N ASP A 61 3.22 -4.16 22.23
CA ASP A 61 2.76 -2.77 22.10
C ASP A 61 3.72 -1.88 21.29
N SER A 62 4.70 -2.47 20.61
CA SER A 62 5.68 -1.73 19.83
C SER A 62 5.01 -0.89 18.74
N LYS A 63 5.43 0.38 18.64
CA LYS A 63 5.06 1.28 17.54
C LYS A 63 5.63 0.80 16.20
N ILE A 64 4.93 1.15 15.12
CA ILE A 64 5.43 0.98 13.75
C ILE A 64 6.32 2.15 13.36
N MET A 65 7.36 1.88 12.58
CA MET A 65 8.32 2.85 12.06
C MET A 65 8.35 2.74 10.54
N ILE A 66 8.29 3.88 9.86
CA ILE A 66 8.48 3.97 8.41
C ILE A 66 9.98 4.05 8.14
N SER A 67 10.48 3.18 7.28
CA SER A 67 11.90 3.09 6.92
C SER A 67 12.13 3.19 5.41
N ASP A 68 13.40 3.29 5.02
CA ASP A 68 13.87 3.35 3.62
C ASP A 68 13.32 4.54 2.80
N PHE A 69 13.90 5.70 3.10
CA PHE A 69 13.68 6.94 2.35
C PHE A 69 14.55 7.05 1.08
N GLY A 70 15.15 5.94 0.61
CA GLY A 70 16.08 5.94 -0.53
C GLY A 70 15.44 6.42 -1.84
N LEU A 71 14.12 6.27 -1.96
CA LEU A 71 13.31 6.78 -3.05
C LEU A 71 12.48 8.01 -2.66
N SER A 72 12.62 8.57 -1.47
CA SER A 72 11.85 9.75 -1.08
C SER A 72 12.30 11.01 -1.82
N LYS A 73 11.40 11.99 -1.92
CA LYS A 73 11.73 13.29 -2.51
C LYS A 73 11.16 14.44 -1.70
N MET A 74 12.00 15.43 -1.45
CA MET A 74 11.68 16.65 -0.70
C MET A 74 11.35 17.80 -1.65
N GLY A 75 10.69 18.84 -1.11
CA GLY A 75 10.41 20.07 -1.85
C GLY A 75 9.29 19.91 -2.88
N ILE A 76 8.38 18.96 -2.66
CA ILE A 76 7.19 18.77 -3.48
C ILE A 76 6.09 19.63 -2.88
N GLU A 77 6.02 20.89 -3.32
CA GLU A 77 4.85 21.74 -3.10
C GLU A 77 3.66 21.19 -3.90
N ASP A 78 2.43 21.57 -3.54
CA ASP A 78 1.20 21.01 -4.14
C ASP A 78 1.11 21.23 -5.67
N SER A 79 1.94 22.12 -6.24
CA SER A 79 2.09 22.38 -7.68
C SER A 79 3.36 21.80 -8.32
N ALA A 80 4.32 21.28 -7.55
CA ALA A 80 5.56 20.71 -8.06
C ALA A 80 5.39 19.20 -8.29
N SER A 81 5.34 18.78 -9.55
CA SER A 81 5.04 17.39 -9.89
C SER A 81 6.27 16.55 -10.22
N LEU A 82 6.23 15.28 -9.82
CA LEU A 82 7.19 14.27 -10.23
C LEU A 82 6.76 13.54 -11.49
N ALA A 83 7.72 13.08 -12.29
CA ALA A 83 7.47 12.29 -13.50
C ALA A 83 8.30 10.99 -13.57
N THR A 84 9.22 10.75 -12.63
CA THR A 84 10.05 9.54 -12.63
C THR A 84 9.24 8.33 -12.15
N ALA A 85 9.17 7.27 -12.95
CA ALA A 85 8.59 5.99 -12.55
C ALA A 85 9.52 5.27 -11.57
N CYS A 86 9.07 5.07 -10.33
CA CYS A 86 9.81 4.35 -9.29
C CYS A 86 8.83 3.67 -8.32
N GLY A 87 9.35 2.72 -7.53
CA GLY A 87 8.60 1.99 -6.52
C GLY A 87 8.42 0.51 -6.83
N THR A 88 7.68 -0.16 -5.96
CA THR A 88 7.45 -1.61 -5.99
C THR A 88 6.11 -1.92 -6.67
N PRO A 89 6.05 -2.58 -7.85
CA PRO A 89 4.88 -2.54 -8.74
C PRO A 89 3.50 -2.78 -8.14
N GLY A 90 3.36 -3.73 -7.21
CA GLY A 90 2.07 -4.00 -6.56
C GLY A 90 1.52 -2.85 -5.69
N TYR A 91 2.37 -1.87 -5.33
CA TYR A 91 2.04 -0.77 -4.43
C TYR A 91 2.07 0.61 -5.12
N VAL A 92 2.45 0.65 -6.40
CA VAL A 92 2.61 1.90 -7.15
C VAL A 92 1.24 2.43 -7.59
N ALA A 93 1.05 3.74 -7.47
CA ALA A 93 -0.18 4.40 -7.86
C ALA A 93 -0.36 4.48 -9.40
N PRO A 94 -1.61 4.50 -9.91
CA PRO A 94 -1.91 4.50 -11.34
C PRO A 94 -1.26 5.66 -12.10
N GLU A 95 -1.20 6.85 -11.51
CA GLU A 95 -0.60 8.05 -12.12
C GLU A 95 0.91 7.94 -12.30
N VAL A 96 1.61 7.18 -11.44
CA VAL A 96 3.05 6.92 -11.58
C VAL A 96 3.29 6.01 -12.78
N LEU A 97 2.48 4.96 -12.95
CA LEU A 97 2.57 4.06 -14.10
C LEU A 97 2.23 4.76 -15.42
N ARG A 98 1.29 5.70 -15.38
CA ARG A 98 0.91 6.56 -16.53
C ARG A 98 1.90 7.69 -16.80
N ARG A 99 3.01 7.77 -16.06
CA ARG A 99 4.02 8.83 -16.17
C ARG A 99 3.43 10.24 -16.04
N LYS A 100 2.31 10.37 -15.32
CA LYS A 100 1.70 11.67 -15.06
C LYS A 100 2.42 12.35 -13.90
N PRO A 101 2.47 13.68 -13.90
CA PRO A 101 2.66 14.50 -12.72
C PRO A 101 2.00 13.89 -11.47
N TYR A 102 2.81 13.53 -10.47
CA TYR A 102 2.32 12.97 -9.20
C TYR A 102 2.92 13.69 -7.97
N GLY A 103 2.24 13.53 -6.83
CA GLY A 103 2.61 14.15 -5.55
C GLY A 103 2.25 13.24 -4.37
N LYS A 104 1.90 13.84 -3.22
CA LYS A 104 1.61 13.15 -1.94
C LYS A 104 0.60 12.00 -2.02
N ALA A 105 -0.39 12.10 -2.92
CA ALA A 105 -1.47 11.13 -3.09
C ALA A 105 -0.99 9.70 -3.46
N VAL A 106 0.24 9.54 -3.97
CA VAL A 106 0.79 8.21 -4.29
C VAL A 106 1.04 7.38 -3.03
N ASP A 107 1.43 8.02 -1.94
CA ASP A 107 1.64 7.32 -0.66
C ASP A 107 0.29 6.83 -0.10
N CYS A 108 -0.78 7.61 -0.26
CA CYS A 108 -2.14 7.24 0.16
C CYS A 108 -2.64 6.00 -0.58
N TRP A 109 -2.34 5.88 -1.89
CA TRP A 109 -2.63 4.65 -2.65
C TRP A 109 -1.91 3.44 -2.08
N SER A 110 -0.60 3.56 -1.82
CA SER A 110 0.19 2.47 -1.24
C SER A 110 -0.33 2.05 0.13
N ILE A 111 -0.78 2.99 0.98
CA ILE A 111 -1.44 2.69 2.26
C ILE A 111 -2.73 1.90 2.04
N GLY A 112 -3.53 2.25 1.03
CA GLY A 112 -4.73 1.49 0.65
C GLY A 112 -4.42 0.04 0.27
N VAL A 113 -3.37 -0.17 -0.53
CA VAL A 113 -2.88 -1.52 -0.88
C VAL A 113 -2.42 -2.29 0.37
N ILE A 114 -1.70 -1.64 1.28
CA ILE A 114 -1.27 -2.26 2.56
C ILE A 114 -2.49 -2.63 3.41
N ALA A 115 -3.46 -1.73 3.55
CA ALA A 115 -4.70 -1.98 4.30
C ALA A 115 -5.49 -3.16 3.73
N TYR A 116 -5.57 -3.26 2.39
CA TYR A 116 -6.18 -4.41 1.72
C TYR A 116 -5.51 -5.73 2.14
N ILE A 117 -4.18 -5.80 2.05
CA ILE A 117 -3.43 -7.02 2.40
C ILE A 117 -3.57 -7.33 3.89
N LEU A 118 -3.56 -6.32 4.77
CA LEU A 118 -3.72 -6.51 6.20
C LEU A 118 -5.07 -7.13 6.59
N LEU A 119 -6.10 -7.02 5.74
CA LEU A 119 -7.45 -7.53 6.02
C LEU A 119 -7.74 -8.89 5.40
N CYS A 120 -7.08 -9.26 4.31
CA CYS A 120 -7.35 -10.52 3.61
C CYS A 120 -6.12 -11.42 3.38
N GLY A 121 -4.90 -10.88 3.53
CA GLY A 121 -3.64 -11.61 3.39
C GLY A 121 -3.15 -11.82 1.96
N TYR A 122 -3.75 -11.16 0.96
CA TYR A 122 -3.31 -11.20 -0.45
C TYR A 122 -3.36 -9.80 -1.08
N PRO A 123 -2.53 -9.52 -2.11
CA PRO A 123 -2.52 -8.21 -2.77
C PRO A 123 -3.78 -7.99 -3.63
N PRO A 124 -4.27 -6.74 -3.73
CA PRO A 124 -5.43 -6.40 -4.56
C PRO A 124 -5.15 -6.58 -6.05
N PHE A 125 -3.90 -6.39 -6.48
CA PHE A 125 -3.46 -6.57 -7.86
C PHE A 125 -2.40 -7.66 -7.94
N TYR A 126 -2.63 -8.64 -8.80
CA TYR A 126 -1.67 -9.70 -9.05
C TYR A 126 -1.89 -10.31 -10.43
N HIS A 127 -0.82 -10.34 -11.22
CA HIS A 127 -0.78 -11.11 -12.45
C HIS A 127 0.63 -11.64 -12.69
N GLU A 128 0.76 -12.78 -13.40
CA GLU A 128 2.07 -13.38 -13.70
C GLU A 128 2.86 -12.60 -14.75
N ASN A 129 2.14 -11.85 -15.59
CA ASN A 129 2.64 -10.90 -16.58
C ASN A 129 2.53 -9.47 -16.03
N ASP A 130 3.66 -8.77 -15.95
CA ASP A 130 3.77 -7.39 -15.47
C ASP A 130 2.90 -6.40 -16.28
N ALA A 131 2.74 -6.57 -17.60
CA ALA A 131 1.92 -5.68 -18.42
C ALA A 131 0.44 -5.73 -18.01
N GLU A 132 -0.08 -6.93 -17.76
CA GLU A 132 -1.43 -7.15 -17.25
C GLU A 132 -1.59 -6.64 -15.81
N LEU A 133 -0.59 -6.86 -14.96
CA LEU A 133 -0.58 -6.28 -13.61
C LEU A 133 -0.68 -4.74 -13.68
N PHE A 134 0.07 -4.10 -14.57
CA PHE A 134 0.04 -2.65 -14.72
C PHE A 134 -1.31 -2.18 -15.28
N GLN A 135 -1.91 -2.94 -16.20
CA GLN A 135 -3.26 -2.66 -16.69
C GLN A 135 -4.31 -2.74 -15.58
N GLN A 136 -4.24 -3.75 -14.71
CA GLN A 136 -5.12 -3.87 -13.54
C GLN A 136 -4.98 -2.66 -12.61
N ILE A 137 -3.74 -2.29 -12.26
CA ILE A 137 -3.47 -1.13 -11.41
C ILE A 137 -3.99 0.15 -12.06
N MET A 138 -3.70 0.37 -13.35
CA MET A 138 -4.17 1.55 -14.07
C MET A 138 -5.69 1.63 -14.09
N ARG A 139 -6.39 0.50 -14.24
CA ARG A 139 -7.86 0.45 -14.23
C ARG A 139 -8.47 0.48 -12.83
N GLY A 140 -7.66 0.32 -11.79
CA GLY A 140 -8.16 0.19 -10.41
C GLY A 140 -9.00 -1.07 -10.25
N ASP A 141 -8.66 -2.12 -11.00
CA ASP A 141 -9.42 -3.35 -11.10
C ASP A 141 -9.04 -4.29 -9.96
N TYR A 142 -9.70 -4.12 -8.81
CA TYR A 142 -9.60 -4.99 -7.65
C TYR A 142 -11.00 -5.27 -7.12
N GLU A 143 -11.17 -6.43 -6.49
CA GLU A 143 -12.45 -6.88 -5.94
C GLU A 143 -12.31 -7.22 -4.46
N PHE A 144 -13.43 -7.29 -3.75
CA PHE A 144 -13.49 -7.78 -2.37
C PHE A 144 -14.04 -9.21 -2.38
N ASP A 145 -13.20 -10.17 -2.78
CA ASP A 145 -13.64 -11.53 -3.10
C ASP A 145 -14.20 -12.33 -1.90
N SER A 146 -15.29 -13.04 -2.15
CA SER A 146 -15.73 -14.12 -1.26
C SER A 146 -14.79 -15.34 -1.35
N PRO A 147 -14.54 -16.07 -0.25
CA PRO A 147 -15.11 -15.87 1.09
C PRO A 147 -14.26 -14.95 1.99
N TYR A 148 -13.18 -14.37 1.47
CA TYR A 148 -12.17 -13.68 2.29
C TYR A 148 -12.68 -12.36 2.86
N TRP A 149 -13.53 -11.65 2.10
CA TRP A 149 -14.07 -10.34 2.46
C TRP A 149 -15.50 -10.38 3.03
N ASP A 150 -16.14 -11.54 3.09
CA ASP A 150 -17.49 -11.72 3.67
C ASP A 150 -17.52 -11.31 5.14
N ASN A 151 -16.39 -11.50 5.81
CA ASN A 151 -16.20 -11.21 7.23
C ASN A 151 -15.40 -9.92 7.48
N ILE A 152 -15.33 -9.03 6.51
CA ILE A 152 -14.72 -7.72 6.66
C ILE A 152 -15.80 -6.64 6.56
N SER A 153 -15.76 -5.66 7.47
CA SER A 153 -16.77 -4.61 7.55
C SER A 153 -16.86 -3.78 6.27
N ASP A 154 -18.06 -3.31 5.97
CA ASP A 154 -18.26 -2.39 4.85
C ASP A 154 -17.50 -1.07 5.06
N SER A 155 -17.30 -0.66 6.32
CA SER A 155 -16.48 0.51 6.65
C SER A 155 -15.01 0.33 6.29
N ALA A 156 -14.43 -0.86 6.49
CA ALA A 156 -13.07 -1.15 6.06
C ALA A 156 -12.94 -1.13 4.53
N LYS A 157 -13.93 -1.70 3.84
CA LYS A 157 -13.98 -1.69 2.36
C LYS A 157 -14.11 -0.26 1.83
N ASP A 158 -14.96 0.55 2.47
CA ASP A 158 -15.14 1.96 2.13
C ASP A 158 -13.86 2.78 2.34
N PHE A 159 -13.16 2.57 3.45
CA PHE A 159 -11.85 3.16 3.71
C PHE A 159 -10.84 2.85 2.58
N ILE A 160 -10.76 1.58 2.18
CA ILE A 160 -9.87 1.15 1.10
C ILE A 160 -10.24 1.81 -0.23
N ARG A 161 -11.53 1.90 -0.57
CA ARG A 161 -11.99 2.57 -1.81
C ARG A 161 -11.54 4.02 -1.88
N HIS A 162 -11.63 4.75 -0.77
CA HIS A 162 -11.21 6.15 -0.71
C HIS A 162 -9.69 6.36 -0.86
N LEU A 163 -8.88 5.40 -0.40
CA LEU A 163 -7.42 5.41 -0.58
C LEU A 163 -6.98 4.89 -1.95
N MET A 164 -7.68 3.90 -2.49
CA MET A 164 -7.44 3.31 -3.81
C MET A 164 -8.34 3.92 -4.90
N GLU A 165 -8.64 5.22 -4.76
CA GLU A 165 -9.34 6.02 -5.76
C GLU A 165 -8.40 6.35 -6.93
N LEU A 166 -8.90 6.21 -8.16
CA LEU A 166 -8.12 6.38 -9.38
C LEU A 166 -7.73 7.84 -9.62
N ASP A 167 -8.63 8.78 -9.35
CA ASP A 167 -8.31 10.20 -9.46
C ASP A 167 -7.57 10.67 -8.18
N PRO A 168 -6.27 11.01 -8.27
CA PRO A 168 -5.52 11.49 -7.11
C PRO A 168 -6.07 12.78 -6.49
N LYS A 169 -6.96 13.51 -7.18
CA LYS A 169 -7.62 14.72 -6.65
C LYS A 169 -8.77 14.41 -5.71
N THR A 170 -9.43 13.28 -5.87
CA THR A 170 -10.55 12.84 -5.02
C THR A 170 -10.11 11.75 -4.02
N ARG A 171 -8.96 11.12 -4.25
CA ARG A 171 -8.31 10.21 -3.30
C ARG A 171 -8.09 10.90 -1.96
N TYR A 172 -8.38 10.19 -0.88
CA TYR A 172 -8.18 10.71 0.46
C TYR A 172 -6.71 11.05 0.73
N THR A 173 -6.49 12.21 1.32
CA THR A 173 -5.24 12.56 2.00
C THR A 173 -5.09 11.77 3.30
N CYS A 174 -3.87 11.68 3.84
CA CYS A 174 -3.64 11.01 5.13
C CYS A 174 -4.52 11.59 6.25
N ARG A 175 -4.62 12.92 6.32
CA ARG A 175 -5.49 13.61 7.27
C ARG A 175 -6.97 13.25 7.14
N GLN A 176 -7.52 13.20 5.92
CA GLN A 176 -8.90 12.74 5.70
C GLN A 176 -9.09 11.27 6.10
N ALA A 177 -8.10 10.43 5.85
CA ALA A 177 -8.13 9.02 6.17
C ALA A 177 -8.07 8.75 7.69
N VAL A 178 -7.35 9.55 8.48
CA VAL A 178 -7.35 9.47 9.95
C VAL A 178 -8.75 9.74 10.53
N ASP A 179 -9.48 10.68 9.93
CA ASP A 179 -10.85 11.04 10.34
C ASP A 179 -11.92 10.02 9.88
N HIS A 180 -11.53 9.00 9.10
CA HIS A 180 -12.48 8.00 8.59
C HIS A 180 -13.04 7.12 9.73
N PRO A 181 -14.34 6.72 9.71
CA PRO A 181 -14.95 5.95 10.79
C PRO A 181 -14.27 4.61 11.12
N TRP A 182 -13.66 3.97 10.13
CA TRP A 182 -12.88 2.74 10.32
C TRP A 182 -11.61 2.95 11.16
N ILE A 183 -11.04 4.16 11.14
CA ILE A 183 -9.85 4.55 11.91
C ILE A 183 -10.25 5.11 13.27
N SER A 184 -11.07 6.17 13.29
CA SER A 184 -11.36 6.95 14.50
C SER A 184 -12.80 6.83 15.01
N GLY A 185 -13.72 6.25 14.23
CA GLY A 185 -15.16 6.16 14.54
C GLY A 185 -15.62 4.84 15.17
N GLY A 186 -14.71 3.88 15.42
CA GLY A 186 -15.03 2.63 16.12
C GLY A 186 -15.82 1.61 15.29
N THR A 187 -15.82 1.71 13.95
CA THR A 187 -16.51 0.75 13.07
C THR A 187 -15.66 -0.49 12.75
N ALA A 188 -14.35 -0.48 13.06
CA ALA A 188 -13.47 -1.63 12.90
C ALA A 188 -13.90 -2.79 13.83
N LEU A 189 -14.11 -3.97 13.25
CA LEU A 189 -14.61 -5.13 13.97
C LEU A 189 -13.56 -5.79 14.86
N LYS A 190 -13.99 -6.26 16.04
CA LYS A 190 -13.19 -7.04 16.99
C LYS A 190 -13.19 -8.54 16.72
N ARG A 191 -13.78 -8.97 15.61
CA ARG A 191 -13.84 -10.38 15.22
C ARG A 191 -12.44 -10.86 14.84
N ASN A 192 -12.06 -12.03 15.34
CA ASN A 192 -10.80 -12.65 14.98
C ASN A 192 -10.83 -13.13 13.52
N ILE A 193 -9.97 -12.55 12.69
CA ILE A 193 -9.75 -12.89 11.27
C ILE A 193 -8.38 -13.56 11.04
N HIS A 194 -7.61 -13.78 12.10
CA HIS A 194 -6.24 -14.31 12.07
C HIS A 194 -6.09 -15.58 11.22
N ALA A 195 -6.95 -16.58 11.42
CA ALA A 195 -6.82 -17.86 10.74
C ALA A 195 -6.88 -17.74 9.21
N THR A 196 -7.75 -16.86 8.70
CA THR A 196 -7.89 -16.60 7.26
C THR A 196 -6.71 -15.78 6.76
N VAL A 197 -6.40 -14.66 7.42
CA VAL A 197 -5.35 -13.73 7.01
C VAL A 197 -3.98 -14.40 7.01
N SER A 198 -3.58 -15.02 8.12
CA SER A 198 -2.26 -15.65 8.26
C SER A 198 -2.06 -16.80 7.28
N LYS A 199 -3.11 -17.60 7.01
CA LYS A 199 -3.06 -18.65 6.00
C LYS A 199 -2.81 -18.08 4.59
N GLN A 200 -3.44 -16.96 4.24
CA GLN A 200 -3.23 -16.32 2.95
C GLN A 200 -1.85 -15.70 2.83
N ILE A 201 -1.38 -15.00 3.86
CA ILE A 201 -0.02 -14.44 3.89
C ILE A 201 1.02 -15.55 3.68
N GLN A 202 0.93 -16.63 4.46
CA GLN A 202 1.82 -17.78 4.35
C GLN A 202 1.78 -18.43 2.96
N ALA A 203 0.58 -18.61 2.39
CA ALA A 203 0.42 -19.19 1.06
C ALA A 203 1.03 -18.31 -0.04
N ASN A 204 0.89 -16.99 0.06
CA ASN A 204 1.43 -16.05 -0.92
C ASN A 204 2.96 -15.89 -0.79
N TRP A 205 3.51 -16.02 0.42
CA TRP A 205 4.94 -16.13 0.67
C TRP A 205 5.54 -17.41 0.09
N ALA A 206 4.95 -18.56 0.39
CA ALA A 206 5.45 -19.86 -0.07
C ALA A 206 5.46 -19.97 -1.60
N LYS A 207 4.50 -19.33 -2.27
CA LYS A 207 4.41 -19.30 -3.74
C LYS A 207 5.36 -18.29 -4.40
N GLY A 208 6.16 -17.53 -3.64
CA GLY A 208 7.06 -16.52 -4.17
C GLY A 208 6.34 -15.36 -4.90
N LYS A 209 5.01 -15.27 -4.78
CA LYS A 209 4.19 -14.21 -5.39
C LYS A 209 4.65 -12.84 -4.93
N TRP A 210 5.06 -12.76 -3.68
CA TRP A 210 5.57 -11.55 -3.07
C TRP A 210 7.00 -11.27 -3.53
N LYS A 211 7.90 -12.26 -3.59
CA LYS A 211 9.28 -12.08 -4.12
C LYS A 211 9.32 -11.44 -5.53
N ARG A 212 8.30 -11.68 -6.37
CA ARG A 212 8.19 -11.06 -7.71
C ARG A 212 7.59 -9.64 -7.67
N ALA A 213 6.67 -9.37 -6.75
CA ALA A 213 6.14 -8.02 -6.54
C ALA A 213 7.19 -7.06 -5.95
N ILE A 214 8.19 -7.58 -5.20
CA ILE A 214 9.08 -6.84 -4.29
C ILE A 214 10.40 -6.33 -4.90
N ASN A 215 10.87 -6.84 -6.05
CA ASN A 215 12.20 -6.52 -6.58
C ASN A 215 12.31 -5.08 -7.16
N ALA A 216 12.56 -4.10 -6.30
CA ALA A 216 12.61 -2.66 -6.61
C ALA A 216 13.72 -2.24 -7.60
N VAL A 217 14.91 -2.85 -7.55
CA VAL A 217 16.08 -2.39 -8.34
C VAL A 217 16.02 -2.82 -9.81
N ALA A 218 15.33 -3.93 -10.12
CA ALA A 218 15.03 -4.33 -11.49
C ALA A 218 13.78 -3.64 -12.06
N ALA A 219 12.92 -3.12 -11.19
CA ALA A 219 11.62 -2.58 -11.57
C ALA A 219 11.74 -1.26 -12.35
N VAL A 220 12.62 -0.32 -11.96
CA VAL A 220 12.71 1.02 -12.60
C VAL A 220 12.98 0.94 -14.11
N LYS A 221 14.01 0.19 -14.55
CA LYS A 221 14.28 0.01 -15.99
C LYS A 221 13.19 -0.77 -16.71
N ARG A 222 12.54 -1.70 -16.01
CA ARG A 222 11.45 -2.53 -16.54
C ARG A 222 10.16 -1.72 -16.70
N PHE A 223 9.88 -0.80 -15.77
CA PHE A 223 8.82 0.20 -15.87
C PHE A 223 9.04 1.09 -17.08
N GLU A 224 10.24 1.64 -17.25
CA GLU A 224 10.57 2.51 -18.39
C GLU A 224 10.37 1.80 -19.74
N GLY A 225 10.79 0.54 -19.88
CA GLY A 225 10.58 -0.25 -21.09
C GLY A 225 9.09 -0.57 -21.33
N LEU A 226 8.42 -1.19 -20.35
CA LEU A 226 7.05 -1.67 -20.52
C LEU A 226 6.04 -0.53 -20.72
N THR A 227 6.17 0.58 -19.99
CA THR A 227 5.27 1.72 -20.16
C THR A 227 5.44 2.37 -21.54
N ALA A 228 6.67 2.44 -22.07
CA ALA A 228 6.92 2.94 -23.42
C ALA A 228 6.35 2.00 -24.51
N ASP A 229 6.39 0.69 -24.30
CA ASP A 229 5.84 -0.29 -25.24
C ASP A 229 4.30 -0.28 -25.21
N MET A 230 3.68 -0.13 -24.04
CA MET A 230 2.22 -0.01 -23.89
C MET A 230 1.67 1.31 -24.47
N GLU A 231 2.40 2.42 -24.35
CA GLU A 231 2.05 3.69 -25.00
C GLU A 231 2.01 3.54 -26.52
N LYS A 232 2.98 2.82 -27.12
CA LYS A 232 3.02 2.54 -28.56
C LYS A 232 1.84 1.67 -29.03
N GLU A 233 1.42 0.68 -28.25
CA GLU A 233 0.28 -0.18 -28.58
C GLU A 233 -1.08 0.54 -28.44
N SER A 234 -1.19 1.49 -27.52
CA SER A 234 -2.45 2.24 -27.27
C SER A 234 -2.77 3.33 -28.28
N GLY A 235 -1.89 3.61 -29.25
CA GLY A 235 -2.12 4.60 -30.31
C GLY A 235 -2.14 6.06 -29.83
N ALA A 236 -1.75 6.34 -28.60
CA ALA A 236 -1.64 7.70 -28.07
C ALA A 236 -0.25 8.28 -28.40
N MET A 237 -0.11 8.90 -29.57
CA MET A 237 0.93 9.90 -29.82
C MET A 237 0.26 11.26 -30.08
N PRO A 238 0.96 12.37 -29.75
CA PRO A 238 0.38 13.68 -29.45
C PRO A 238 -0.37 14.34 -30.60
#